data_AF-A0A066TTQ9-F1
#
_entry.id   AF-A0A066TTQ9-F1
#
_cell.length_a   1.000
_cell.length_b   1.000
_cell.length_c   1.000
_cell.angle_alpha   90.00
_cell.angle_beta   90.00
_cell.angle_gamma   90.00
#
_symmetry.space_group_name_H-M   'P 1'
#
loop_
_entity.id
_entity.type
_entity.pdbx_description
1 polymer ?
#
loop_
_entity_poly.entity_id
_entity_poly.type
_entity_poly.pdbx_seq_one_letter_code
_entity_poly.pdbx_strand_id
1 'polypeptide(L)'
;MTSSVAVLAAMTVMTGVLAPPASAASAGAPAAVMPTSDELRINAAGVVGLTVTPELLRISESNFVYEIFQAATRQGEIAREVQLEASDAYLSGRTSYFLETGIYDAHQRDLDREAVYQTRRTERRPAATLLGFELTSIMLAKDDKNFVFALWERAAGGSFVKSAAGAVYSGTPAEQKEFILHGIFVQHQRDLDAAEEAAKKEAAEKKLRDARVKAAAVVGMDPALAAQLTDKDFVEAIWFHELAPRDSEVYYQAYLSRTPEQWRAFIDTGIFDAAAKDKVDDIKVRAAAVVGIDAGYARYLQEGPLIREIWTRAKPGTEVQAAAYRALQSESPAQWRTFLETGIFTAAAADNS
;
A
#
# COMPACT_ATOMS: atom_id res chain seq x y z
N MET A 1 -44.56 53.91 -14.04
CA MET A 1 -44.59 55.09 -13.15
C MET A 1 -43.14 55.45 -12.85
N THR A 2 -42.61 56.44 -13.57
CA THR A 2 -42.28 57.79 -13.05
C THR A 2 -41.15 57.78 -12.02
N SER A 3 -40.13 58.64 -12.03
CA SER A 3 -39.59 59.68 -12.91
C SER A 3 -38.33 60.17 -12.18
N SER A 4 -37.31 60.58 -12.94
CA SER A 4 -36.34 61.68 -12.71
C SER A 4 -35.53 61.74 -11.39
N VAL A 5 -34.28 62.22 -11.34
CA VAL A 5 -33.82 63.59 -11.66
C VAL A 5 -32.29 63.61 -11.90
N ALA A 6 -31.89 64.47 -12.83
CA ALA A 6 -30.53 64.76 -13.28
C ALA A 6 -29.74 65.69 -12.34
N VAL A 7 -28.40 65.67 -12.44
CA VAL A 7 -27.57 66.87 -12.19
C VAL A 7 -26.48 66.97 -13.26
N LEU A 8 -26.52 68.11 -13.96
CA LEU A 8 -25.54 68.67 -14.88
C LEU A 8 -24.20 68.95 -14.16
N ALA A 9 -23.08 68.71 -14.85
CA ALA A 9 -21.85 69.47 -14.63
C ALA A 9 -21.29 69.90 -15.98
N ALA A 10 -21.44 71.19 -16.28
CA ALA A 10 -20.83 71.89 -17.40
C ALA A 10 -19.34 72.12 -17.10
N MET A 11 -18.46 71.84 -18.07
CA MET A 11 -17.10 72.37 -18.06
C MET A 11 -16.86 73.28 -19.26
N THR A 12 -16.35 74.45 -18.90
CA THR A 12 -16.18 75.67 -19.66
C THR A 12 -14.97 75.58 -20.59
N VAL A 13 -15.15 76.03 -21.83
CA VAL A 13 -14.09 76.32 -22.80
C VAL A 13 -13.60 77.75 -22.57
N MET A 14 -12.30 77.93 -22.36
CA MET A 14 -11.48 79.14 -22.57
C MET A 14 -10.02 78.73 -22.32
N THR A 15 -8.95 79.18 -22.96
CA THR A 15 -8.69 80.10 -24.09
C THR A 15 -7.20 79.86 -24.39
N GLY A 16 -6.83 79.86 -25.67
CA GLY A 16 -5.42 79.86 -26.07
C GLY A 16 -4.75 81.17 -25.69
N VAL A 17 -3.59 81.08 -25.04
CA VAL A 17 -2.63 82.18 -24.87
C VAL A 17 -1.34 81.76 -25.56
N LEU A 18 -1.03 82.46 -26.66
CA LEU A 18 0.27 82.45 -27.31
C LEU A 18 1.28 83.15 -26.40
N ALA A 19 2.27 82.41 -25.91
CA ALA A 19 3.45 82.95 -25.25
C ALA A 19 4.64 82.97 -26.24
N PRO A 20 5.52 83.99 -26.16
CA PRO A 20 6.58 84.25 -27.12
C PRO A 20 7.71 83.19 -27.06
N PRO A 21 8.53 83.04 -28.13
CA PRO A 21 9.62 82.08 -28.14
C PRO A 21 10.64 82.44 -27.04
N ALA A 22 10.81 81.53 -26.09
CA ALA A 22 11.88 81.57 -25.12
C ALA A 22 13.22 81.45 -25.87
N SER A 23 14.08 82.44 -25.66
CA SER A 23 15.47 82.44 -26.09
C SER A 23 16.18 81.20 -25.55
N ALA A 24 16.86 80.45 -26.43
CA ALA A 24 17.65 79.30 -26.05
C ALA A 24 18.78 79.73 -25.10
N ALA A 25 18.60 79.46 -23.81
CA ALA A 25 19.69 79.42 -22.86
C ALA A 25 20.65 78.32 -23.33
N SER A 26 21.94 78.63 -23.40
CA SER A 26 22.97 77.63 -23.72
C SER A 26 22.81 76.45 -22.76
N ALA A 27 22.65 75.25 -23.32
CA ALA A 27 22.75 74.03 -22.56
C ALA A 27 24.07 74.05 -21.79
N GLY A 28 23.98 74.26 -20.47
CA GLY A 28 25.07 73.94 -19.58
C GLY A 28 25.45 72.48 -19.83
N ALA A 29 26.75 72.22 -19.98
CA ALA A 29 27.28 70.88 -20.10
C ALA A 29 26.60 69.96 -19.07
N PRO A 30 26.20 68.73 -19.43
CA PRO A 30 25.65 67.80 -18.45
C PRO A 30 26.68 67.65 -17.34
N ALA A 31 26.23 67.84 -16.08
CA ALA A 31 27.02 67.48 -14.92
C ALA A 31 27.48 66.02 -15.14
N ALA A 32 28.79 65.82 -15.20
CA ALA A 32 29.35 64.48 -15.30
C ALA A 32 28.86 63.68 -14.10
N VAL A 33 27.97 62.71 -14.35
CA VAL A 33 27.63 61.69 -13.36
C VAL A 33 28.96 61.05 -12.98
N MET A 34 29.41 61.29 -11.75
CA MET A 34 30.63 60.66 -11.28
C MET A 34 30.43 59.15 -11.37
N PRO A 35 31.35 58.40 -12.00
CA PRO A 35 31.27 56.96 -12.02
C PRO A 35 31.27 56.44 -10.57
N THR A 36 30.41 55.47 -10.27
CA THR A 36 30.49 54.67 -9.04
C THR A 36 31.92 54.20 -8.80
N SER A 37 32.39 54.26 -7.55
CA SER A 37 33.77 53.93 -7.22
C SER A 37 34.10 52.46 -7.51
N ASP A 38 35.36 52.17 -7.84
CA ASP A 38 35.84 50.81 -8.07
C ASP A 38 35.57 49.91 -6.86
N GLU A 39 35.73 50.43 -5.64
CA GLU A 39 35.43 49.73 -4.40
C GLU A 39 33.96 49.29 -4.31
N LEU A 40 33.05 50.18 -4.69
CA LEU A 40 31.61 49.89 -4.67
C LEU A 40 31.23 48.82 -5.69
N ARG A 41 31.83 48.88 -6.89
CA ARG A 41 31.70 47.83 -7.91
C ARG A 41 32.25 46.49 -7.44
N ILE A 42 33.42 46.49 -6.80
CA ILE A 42 34.04 45.29 -6.24
C ILE A 42 33.14 44.63 -5.19
N ASN A 43 32.61 45.43 -4.26
CA ASN A 43 31.73 44.92 -3.20
C ASN A 43 30.43 44.35 -3.76
N ALA A 44 29.80 45.05 -4.72
CA ALA A 44 28.59 44.57 -5.39
C ALA A 44 28.84 43.27 -6.17
N ALA A 45 29.94 43.17 -6.91
CA ALA A 45 30.30 41.93 -7.60
C ALA A 45 30.54 40.76 -6.63
N GLY A 46 31.08 41.04 -5.44
CA GLY A 46 31.27 40.07 -4.37
C GLY A 46 29.97 39.37 -3.93
N VAL A 47 28.85 40.08 -3.89
CA VAL A 47 27.53 39.55 -3.50
C VAL A 47 27.09 38.37 -4.38
N VAL A 48 27.43 38.42 -5.67
CA VAL A 48 27.09 37.37 -6.66
C VAL A 48 28.30 36.53 -7.05
N GLY A 49 29.40 36.60 -6.29
CA GLY A 49 30.63 35.86 -6.58
C GLY A 49 31.23 36.16 -7.96
N LEU A 50 30.94 37.34 -8.52
CA LEU A 50 31.48 37.77 -9.81
C LEU A 50 32.95 38.15 -9.63
N THR A 51 33.84 37.47 -10.34
CA THR A 51 35.27 37.79 -10.32
C THR A 51 35.51 39.10 -11.06
N VAL A 52 35.98 40.12 -10.33
CA VAL A 52 36.21 41.44 -10.89
C VAL A 52 37.57 41.50 -11.58
N THR A 53 37.56 41.81 -12.88
CA THR A 53 38.77 42.10 -13.67
C THR A 53 38.96 43.60 -13.87
N PRO A 54 40.18 44.09 -14.11
CA PRO A 54 40.42 45.50 -14.45
C PRO A 54 39.57 45.99 -15.64
N GLU A 55 39.29 45.11 -16.60
CA GLU A 55 38.46 45.40 -17.78
C GLU A 55 36.99 45.59 -17.38
N LEU A 56 36.51 44.79 -16.44
CA LEU A 56 35.16 44.88 -15.88
C LEU A 56 34.96 46.16 -15.04
N LEU A 57 36.00 46.70 -14.43
CA LEU A 57 35.88 47.99 -13.73
C LEU A 57 35.81 49.18 -14.70
N ARG A 58 36.33 49.04 -15.92
CA ARG A 58 36.36 50.11 -16.93
C ARG A 58 35.07 50.26 -17.75
N ILE A 59 34.17 49.27 -17.72
CA ILE A 59 32.90 49.36 -18.47
C ILE A 59 31.92 50.36 -17.84
N SER A 60 30.91 50.74 -18.60
CA SER A 60 29.82 51.58 -18.09
C SER A 60 29.11 50.88 -16.94
N GLU A 61 28.53 51.67 -16.04
CA GLU A 61 27.82 51.15 -14.88
C GLU A 61 26.64 50.24 -15.28
N SER A 62 25.90 50.61 -16.33
CA SER A 62 24.83 49.79 -16.89
C SER A 62 25.35 48.43 -17.40
N ASN A 63 26.48 48.40 -18.10
CA ASN A 63 27.08 47.13 -18.52
C ASN A 63 27.58 46.33 -17.31
N PHE A 64 28.09 46.99 -16.27
CA PHE A 64 28.51 46.33 -15.03
C PHE A 64 27.34 45.68 -14.29
N VAL A 65 26.21 46.39 -14.16
CA VAL A 65 24.96 45.83 -13.60
C VAL A 65 24.45 44.66 -14.44
N TYR A 66 24.58 44.72 -15.76
CA TYR A 66 24.23 43.60 -16.63
C TYR A 66 25.11 42.36 -16.37
N GLU A 67 26.41 42.53 -16.12
CA GLU A 67 27.30 41.43 -15.73
C GLU A 67 26.93 40.83 -14.36
N ILE A 68 26.50 41.66 -13.41
CA ILE A 68 25.92 41.19 -12.14
C ILE A 68 24.65 40.38 -12.38
N PHE A 69 23.73 40.86 -13.22
CA PHE A 69 22.51 40.14 -13.59
C PHE A 69 22.82 38.76 -14.18
N GLN A 70 23.82 38.68 -15.07
CA GLN A 70 24.26 37.41 -15.65
C GLN A 70 24.88 36.48 -14.61
N ALA A 71 25.65 37.02 -13.66
CA ALA A 71 26.21 36.26 -12.54
C ALA A 71 25.11 35.71 -11.63
N ALA A 72 24.15 36.54 -11.22
CA ALA A 72 23.00 36.13 -10.41
C ALA A 72 22.16 35.05 -11.13
N THR A 73 21.94 35.21 -12.45
CA THR A 73 21.23 34.22 -13.27
C THR A 73 21.91 32.84 -13.24
N ARG A 74 23.25 32.80 -13.25
CA ARG A 74 24.00 31.53 -13.14
C ARG A 74 23.87 30.86 -11.76
N GLN A 75 23.63 31.63 -10.70
CA GLN A 75 23.38 31.10 -9.36
C GLN A 75 21.94 30.58 -9.16
N GLY A 76 21.02 30.91 -10.07
CA GLY A 76 19.64 30.43 -10.03
C GLY A 76 18.85 30.95 -8.83
N GLU A 77 18.10 30.07 -8.18
CA GLU A 77 17.17 30.41 -7.08
C GLU A 77 17.85 31.02 -5.84
N ILE A 78 19.17 30.86 -5.69
CA ILE A 78 19.93 31.40 -4.55
C ILE A 78 20.07 32.93 -4.67
N ALA A 79 20.11 33.48 -5.88
CA ALA A 79 20.29 34.92 -6.15
C ALA A 79 19.12 35.53 -6.93
N ARG A 80 17.91 35.03 -6.71
CA ARG A 80 16.73 35.39 -7.50
C ARG A 80 16.31 36.85 -7.32
N GLU A 81 16.30 37.37 -6.10
CA GLU A 81 15.96 38.77 -5.84
C GLU A 81 17.03 39.69 -6.42
N VAL A 82 18.31 39.34 -6.25
CA VAL A 82 19.42 40.09 -6.86
C VAL A 82 19.29 40.10 -8.39
N GLN A 83 18.92 38.98 -9.00
CA GLN A 83 18.65 38.89 -10.44
C GLN A 83 17.53 39.87 -10.86
N LEU A 84 16.39 39.85 -10.16
CA LEU A 84 15.24 40.70 -10.49
C LEU A 84 15.57 42.18 -10.32
N GLU A 85 16.22 42.56 -9.22
CA GLU A 85 16.62 43.93 -8.92
C GLU A 85 17.66 44.44 -9.92
N ALA A 86 18.65 43.62 -10.29
CA ALA A 86 19.66 43.98 -11.29
C ALA A 86 19.03 44.20 -12.68
N SER A 87 18.07 43.35 -13.06
CA SER A 87 17.33 43.50 -14.32
C SER A 87 16.51 44.79 -14.34
N ASP A 88 15.80 45.10 -13.25
CA ASP A 88 15.00 46.31 -13.15
C ASP A 88 15.89 47.57 -13.19
N ALA A 89 16.96 47.58 -12.39
CA ALA A 89 17.91 48.69 -12.37
C ALA A 89 18.58 48.95 -13.72
N TYR A 90 18.91 47.89 -14.46
CA TYR A 90 19.44 47.98 -15.83
C TYR A 90 18.43 48.64 -16.79
N LEU A 91 17.16 48.22 -16.74
CA LEU A 91 16.11 48.72 -17.64
C LEU A 91 15.63 50.14 -17.26
N SER A 92 15.60 50.46 -15.97
CA SER A 92 15.12 51.75 -15.46
C SER A 92 16.23 52.81 -15.36
N GLY A 93 17.49 52.46 -15.65
CA GLY A 93 18.65 53.34 -15.49
C GLY A 93 18.98 53.69 -14.03
N ARG A 94 18.54 52.89 -13.06
CA ARG A 94 18.78 53.10 -11.61
C ARG A 94 20.03 52.37 -11.13
N THR A 95 21.06 52.33 -11.97
CA THR A 95 22.24 51.48 -11.76
C THR A 95 23.06 51.90 -10.54
N SER A 96 23.14 53.21 -10.23
CA SER A 96 23.98 53.68 -9.12
C SER A 96 23.36 53.33 -7.78
N TYR A 97 22.04 53.54 -7.67
CA TYR A 97 21.25 53.14 -6.51
C TYR A 97 21.30 51.62 -6.27
N PHE A 98 21.21 50.82 -7.33
CA PHE A 98 21.33 49.37 -7.22
C PHE A 98 22.68 48.96 -6.64
N LEU A 99 23.78 49.54 -7.13
CA LEU A 99 25.11 49.18 -6.66
C LEU A 99 25.40 49.69 -5.23
N GLU A 100 24.82 50.84 -4.85
CA GLU A 100 24.97 51.42 -3.51
C GLU A 100 24.20 50.62 -2.44
N THR A 101 22.93 50.31 -2.69
CA THR A 101 22.06 49.70 -1.68
C THR A 101 21.22 48.55 -2.22
N GLY A 102 20.68 48.67 -3.45
CA GLY A 102 19.70 47.72 -3.98
C GLY A 102 20.17 46.27 -4.02
N ILE A 103 21.44 46.03 -4.37
CA ILE A 103 22.01 44.68 -4.41
C ILE A 103 22.09 44.02 -3.02
N TYR A 104 22.41 44.79 -1.97
CA TYR A 104 22.51 44.27 -0.61
C TYR A 104 21.13 44.00 -0.03
N ASP A 105 20.18 44.90 -0.26
CA ASP A 105 18.78 44.71 0.15
C ASP A 105 18.17 43.49 -0.55
N ALA A 106 18.44 43.32 -1.85
CA ALA A 106 18.01 42.14 -2.60
C ALA A 106 18.66 40.86 -2.10
N HIS A 107 19.97 40.89 -1.83
CA HIS A 107 20.68 39.75 -1.28
C HIS A 107 20.16 39.35 0.11
N GLN A 108 19.84 40.32 0.97
CA GLN A 108 19.23 40.04 2.26
C GLN A 108 17.87 39.36 2.11
N ARG A 109 17.03 39.78 1.15
CA ARG A 109 15.77 39.10 0.83
C ARG A 109 16.00 37.65 0.36
N ASP A 110 17.04 37.41 -0.44
CA ASP A 110 17.42 36.05 -0.86
C ASP A 110 17.83 35.18 0.35
N LEU A 111 18.64 35.71 1.27
CA LEU A 111 19.06 35.02 2.50
C LEU A 111 17.88 34.72 3.42
N ASP A 112 17.00 35.69 3.64
CA ASP A 112 15.80 35.53 4.47
C ASP A 112 14.88 34.44 3.89
N ARG A 113 14.71 34.42 2.56
CA ARG A 113 13.95 33.37 1.87
C ARG A 113 14.57 31.99 2.04
N GLU A 114 15.89 31.86 1.88
CA GLU A 114 16.58 30.57 2.04
C GLU A 114 16.48 30.08 3.49
N ALA A 115 16.55 30.95 4.49
CA ALA A 115 16.36 30.58 5.90
C ALA A 115 14.97 29.97 6.15
N VAL A 116 13.92 30.55 5.54
CA VAL A 116 12.56 29.99 5.58
C VAL A 116 12.50 28.64 4.86
N TYR A 117 13.16 28.50 3.71
CA TYR A 117 13.16 27.26 2.94
C TYR A 117 13.88 26.13 3.65
N GLN A 118 14.98 26.41 4.36
CA GLN A 118 15.69 25.40 5.17
C GLN A 118 14.84 24.89 6.33
N THR A 119 14.12 25.81 7.00
CA THR A 119 13.15 25.43 8.05
C THR A 119 12.07 24.52 7.48
N ARG A 120 11.39 24.95 6.42
CA ARG A 120 10.34 24.15 5.76
C ARG A 120 10.86 22.83 5.22
N ARG A 121 12.10 22.79 4.73
CA ARG A 121 12.74 21.56 4.24
C ARG A 121 12.92 20.56 5.36
N THR A 122 13.33 21.01 6.53
CA THR A 122 13.46 20.16 7.72
C THR A 122 12.11 19.61 8.17
N GLU A 123 11.09 20.47 8.20
CA GLU A 123 9.72 20.09 8.63
C GLU A 123 9.02 19.16 7.63
N ARG A 124 9.17 19.41 6.33
CA ARG A 124 8.36 18.77 5.27
C ARG A 124 9.00 17.52 4.66
N ARG A 125 10.33 17.40 4.72
CA ARG A 125 11.06 16.25 4.12
C ARG A 125 10.61 14.90 4.69
N PRO A 126 10.39 14.73 6.00
CA PRO A 126 9.88 13.48 6.55
C PRO A 126 8.53 13.07 5.94
N ALA A 127 7.57 14.00 5.87
CA ALA A 127 6.25 13.76 5.28
C ALA A 127 6.31 13.43 3.78
N ALA A 128 7.17 14.13 3.02
CA ALA A 128 7.38 13.86 1.60
C ALA A 128 8.01 12.47 1.36
N THR A 129 8.99 12.10 2.20
CA THR A 129 9.64 10.79 2.15
C THR A 129 8.66 9.67 2.46
N LEU A 130 7.79 9.87 3.46
CA LEU A 130 6.75 8.90 3.85
C LEU A 130 5.82 8.55 2.68
N LEU A 131 5.46 9.55 1.86
CA LEU A 131 4.61 9.38 0.69
C LEU A 131 5.38 9.18 -0.63
N GLY A 132 6.70 9.02 -0.56
CA GLY A 132 7.55 8.65 -1.70
C GLY A 132 7.64 9.71 -2.80
N PHE A 133 7.68 11.01 -2.47
CA PHE A 133 7.90 12.06 -3.46
C PHE A 133 9.00 13.05 -3.09
N GLU A 134 9.60 13.66 -4.10
CA GLU A 134 10.68 14.63 -3.94
C GLU A 134 10.16 16.01 -3.53
N LEU A 135 10.79 16.60 -2.51
CA LEU A 135 10.48 17.93 -2.03
C LEU A 135 11.19 19.00 -2.87
N THR A 136 10.45 19.67 -3.75
CA THR A 136 10.98 20.70 -4.67
C THR A 136 10.94 22.11 -4.05
N SER A 137 11.71 23.05 -4.62
CA SER A 137 11.67 24.48 -4.21
C SER A 137 10.27 25.08 -4.33
N ILE A 138 9.50 24.68 -5.35
CA ILE A 138 8.09 25.11 -5.52
C ILE A 138 7.24 24.64 -4.33
N MET A 139 7.50 23.45 -3.79
CA MET A 139 6.81 22.96 -2.60
C MET A 139 7.29 23.65 -1.32
N LEU A 140 8.56 24.09 -1.24
CA LEU A 140 9.05 24.89 -0.13
C LEU A 140 8.47 26.30 -0.15
N ALA A 141 8.20 26.86 -1.32
CA ALA A 141 7.57 28.17 -1.47
C ALA A 141 6.11 28.20 -0.98
N LYS A 142 5.39 27.08 -1.13
CA LYS A 142 3.98 26.93 -0.72
C LYS A 142 3.79 27.12 0.79
N ASP A 143 2.65 27.67 1.18
CA ASP A 143 2.17 27.65 2.55
C ASP A 143 1.82 26.22 3.01
N ASP A 144 1.56 26.05 4.31
CA ASP A 144 1.27 24.73 4.88
C ASP A 144 -0.01 24.14 4.29
N LYS A 145 -1.02 24.97 4.02
CA LYS A 145 -2.26 24.55 3.35
C LYS A 145 -2.01 23.88 2.00
N ASN A 146 -1.26 24.53 1.12
CA ASN A 146 -0.96 23.99 -0.21
C ASN A 146 0.00 22.79 -0.13
N PHE A 147 0.83 22.70 0.91
CA PHE A 147 1.63 21.51 1.15
C PHE A 147 0.78 20.33 1.64
N VAL A 148 -0.17 20.55 2.55
CA VAL A 148 -1.17 19.54 2.96
C VAL A 148 -1.98 19.04 1.76
N PHE A 149 -2.35 19.93 0.85
CA PHE A 149 -3.01 19.54 -0.39
C PHE A 149 -2.13 18.61 -1.25
N ALA A 150 -0.84 18.91 -1.39
CA ALA A 150 0.09 18.03 -2.10
C ALA A 150 0.21 16.64 -1.43
N LEU A 151 0.22 16.58 -0.09
CA LEU A 151 0.18 15.31 0.65
C LEU A 151 -1.12 14.54 0.37
N TRP A 152 -2.26 15.24 0.36
CA TRP A 152 -3.57 14.66 0.06
C TRP A 152 -3.64 14.07 -1.36
N GLU A 153 -3.11 14.79 -2.37
CA GLU A 153 -3.08 14.31 -3.76
C GLU A 153 -2.27 13.02 -3.88
N ARG A 154 -1.15 12.90 -3.15
CA ARG A 154 -0.26 11.73 -3.22
C ARG A 154 -0.70 10.55 -2.36
N ALA A 155 -1.46 10.79 -1.30
CA ALA A 155 -1.96 9.71 -0.45
C ALA A 155 -2.91 8.76 -1.23
N ALA A 156 -2.80 7.46 -0.92
CA ALA A 156 -3.61 6.42 -1.54
C ALA A 156 -5.12 6.65 -1.33
N GLY A 157 -5.93 6.30 -2.32
CA GLY A 157 -7.39 6.40 -2.20
C GLY A 157 -7.92 5.54 -1.04
N GLY A 158 -8.81 6.10 -0.22
CA GLY A 158 -9.36 5.42 0.95
C GLY A 158 -8.45 5.34 2.18
N SER A 159 -7.21 5.84 2.10
CA SER A 159 -6.29 5.87 3.24
C SER A 159 -6.72 6.85 4.34
N PHE A 160 -6.35 6.53 5.59
CA PHE A 160 -6.47 7.43 6.73
C PHE A 160 -5.66 8.71 6.52
N VAL A 161 -4.47 8.62 5.90
CA VAL A 161 -3.69 9.81 5.54
C VAL A 161 -4.47 10.74 4.63
N LYS A 162 -5.08 10.23 3.55
CA LYS A 162 -5.85 11.05 2.61
C LYS A 162 -7.07 11.67 3.29
N SER A 163 -7.80 10.90 4.11
CA SER A 163 -8.94 11.42 4.86
C SER A 163 -8.54 12.56 5.80
N ALA A 164 -7.48 12.37 6.59
CA ALA A 164 -7.01 13.36 7.55
C ALA A 164 -6.42 14.61 6.88
N ALA A 165 -5.65 14.45 5.80
CA ALA A 165 -5.14 15.58 5.03
C ALA A 165 -6.30 16.43 4.46
N GLY A 166 -7.37 15.78 4.00
CA GLY A 166 -8.58 16.47 3.53
C GLY A 166 -9.31 17.23 4.65
N ALA A 167 -9.38 16.67 5.86
CA ALA A 167 -9.97 17.34 7.02
C ALA A 167 -9.16 18.57 7.44
N VAL A 168 -7.83 18.43 7.51
CA VAL A 168 -6.92 19.49 7.97
C VAL A 168 -6.73 20.59 6.93
N TYR A 169 -6.95 20.32 5.64
CA TYR A 169 -6.85 21.32 4.56
C TYR A 169 -7.74 22.56 4.79
N SER A 170 -8.91 22.38 5.42
CA SER A 170 -9.83 23.46 5.77
C SER A 170 -9.61 24.01 7.18
N GLY A 171 -8.62 23.50 7.91
CA GLY A 171 -8.26 23.94 9.25
C GLY A 171 -7.38 25.19 9.28
N THR A 172 -6.95 25.54 10.49
CA THR A 172 -6.03 26.65 10.78
C THR A 172 -4.59 26.33 10.35
N PRO A 173 -3.73 27.34 10.15
CA PRO A 173 -2.31 27.12 9.85
C PRO A 173 -1.60 26.27 10.91
N ALA A 174 -1.98 26.40 12.19
CA ALA A 174 -1.40 25.60 13.27
C ALA A 174 -1.78 24.10 13.14
N GLU A 175 -3.04 23.80 12.80
CA GLU A 175 -3.49 22.43 12.55
C GLU A 175 -2.82 21.82 11.31
N GLN A 176 -2.65 22.61 10.25
CA GLN A 176 -1.92 22.19 9.05
C GLN A 176 -0.47 21.85 9.36
N LYS A 177 0.20 22.70 10.13
CA LYS A 177 1.58 22.47 10.56
C LYS A 177 1.71 21.23 11.45
N GLU A 178 0.83 21.08 12.43
CA GLU A 178 0.80 19.91 13.33
C GLU A 178 0.60 18.61 12.55
N PHE A 179 -0.27 18.64 11.53
CA PHE A 179 -0.48 17.48 10.67
C PHE A 179 0.78 17.12 9.87
N ILE A 180 1.50 18.10 9.32
CA ILE A 180 2.74 17.87 8.57
C ILE A 180 3.81 17.24 9.47
N LEU A 181 3.94 17.73 10.70
CA LEU A 181 5.00 17.29 11.62
C LEU A 181 4.71 15.94 12.29
N HIS A 182 3.45 15.70 12.65
CA HIS A 182 3.08 14.56 13.49
C HIS A 182 1.88 13.79 12.94
N GLY A 183 0.82 14.49 12.54
CA GLY A 183 -0.45 13.87 12.16
C GLY A 183 -0.32 12.86 11.02
N ILE A 184 0.47 13.16 9.98
CA ILE A 184 0.66 12.28 8.83
C ILE A 184 1.23 10.91 9.23
N PHE A 185 2.19 10.87 10.16
CA PHE A 185 2.82 9.63 10.62
C PHE A 185 1.85 8.76 11.42
N VAL A 186 1.04 9.38 12.28
CA VAL A 186 0.00 8.68 13.05
C VAL A 186 -1.02 8.05 12.11
N GLN A 187 -1.46 8.77 11.07
CA GLN A 187 -2.44 8.21 10.13
C GLN A 187 -1.81 7.15 9.21
N HIS A 188 -0.56 7.32 8.81
CA HIS A 188 0.14 6.29 8.03
C HIS A 188 0.31 5.00 8.83
N GLN A 189 0.61 5.08 10.13
CA GLN A 189 0.66 3.89 10.98
C GLN A 189 -0.70 3.17 11.01
N ARG A 190 -1.81 3.91 11.08
CA ARG A 190 -3.16 3.32 10.99
C ARG A 190 -3.42 2.65 9.65
N ASP A 191 -2.92 3.21 8.55
CA ASP A 191 -2.99 2.57 7.24
C ASP A 191 -2.24 1.23 7.23
N LEU A 192 -1.06 1.17 7.85
CA LEU A 192 -0.27 -0.07 7.98
C LEU A 192 -0.99 -1.10 8.85
N ASP A 193 -1.50 -0.69 10.01
CA ASP A 193 -2.21 -1.58 10.94
C ASP A 193 -3.47 -2.16 10.28
N ALA A 194 -4.24 -1.33 9.55
CA ALA A 194 -5.41 -1.78 8.82
C ALA A 194 -5.07 -2.76 7.69
N ALA A 195 -3.97 -2.52 6.97
CA ALA A 195 -3.48 -3.44 5.94
C ALA A 195 -3.02 -4.78 6.53
N GLU A 196 -2.33 -4.75 7.68
CA GLU A 196 -1.90 -5.97 8.38
C GLU A 196 -3.08 -6.81 8.85
N GLU A 197 -4.09 -6.19 9.47
CA GLU A 197 -5.29 -6.89 9.93
C GLU A 197 -6.11 -7.46 8.75
N ALA A 198 -6.22 -6.71 7.65
CA ALA A 198 -6.84 -7.23 6.43
C ALA A 198 -6.09 -8.44 5.87
N ALA A 199 -4.76 -8.39 5.82
CA ALA A 199 -3.93 -9.50 5.36
C ALA A 199 -4.03 -10.73 6.27
N LYS A 200 -4.04 -10.55 7.60
CA LYS A 200 -4.27 -11.64 8.56
C LYS A 200 -5.63 -12.30 8.37
N LYS A 201 -6.69 -11.49 8.19
CA LYS A 201 -8.04 -11.99 7.94
C LYS A 201 -8.11 -12.79 6.64
N GLU A 202 -7.54 -12.26 5.56
CA GLU A 202 -7.51 -12.94 4.26
C GLU A 202 -6.72 -14.26 4.34
N ALA A 203 -5.57 -14.28 5.02
CA ALA A 203 -4.77 -15.47 5.21
C ALA A 203 -5.51 -16.53 6.04
N ALA A 204 -6.21 -16.12 7.10
CA ALA A 204 -7.04 -16.99 7.90
C ALA A 204 -8.19 -17.58 7.07
N GLU A 205 -8.92 -16.76 6.31
CA GLU A 205 -10.00 -17.24 5.44
C GLU A 205 -9.48 -18.18 4.34
N LYS A 206 -8.32 -17.88 3.75
CA LYS A 206 -7.67 -18.75 2.77
C LYS A 206 -7.35 -20.12 3.36
N LYS A 207 -6.77 -20.17 4.57
CA LYS A 207 -6.48 -21.44 5.25
C LYS A 207 -7.74 -22.30 5.40
N LEU A 208 -8.89 -21.69 5.73
CA LEU A 208 -10.16 -22.40 5.86
C LEU A 208 -10.69 -22.90 4.52
N ARG A 209 -10.59 -22.08 3.46
CA ARG A 209 -10.94 -22.50 2.10
C ARG A 209 -10.09 -23.69 1.68
N ASP A 210 -8.78 -23.63 1.90
CA ASP A 210 -7.85 -24.70 1.53
C ASP A 210 -8.13 -26.00 2.31
N ALA A 211 -8.49 -25.89 3.60
CA ALA A 211 -8.89 -27.04 4.41
C ALA A 211 -10.16 -27.70 3.86
N ARG A 212 -11.20 -26.92 3.53
CA ARG A 212 -12.42 -27.44 2.89
C ARG A 212 -12.15 -28.09 1.54
N VAL A 213 -11.28 -27.50 0.71
CA VAL A 213 -10.90 -28.09 -0.59
C VAL A 213 -10.21 -29.44 -0.40
N LYS A 214 -9.32 -29.58 0.60
CA LYS A 214 -8.68 -30.86 0.90
C LYS A 214 -9.68 -31.90 1.41
N ALA A 215 -10.58 -31.49 2.30
CA ALA A 215 -11.65 -32.33 2.81
C ALA A 215 -12.62 -32.78 1.71
N ALA A 216 -12.93 -31.89 0.75
CA ALA A 216 -13.81 -32.17 -0.39
C ALA A 216 -13.33 -33.36 -1.23
N ALA A 217 -12.01 -33.49 -1.40
CA ALA A 217 -11.40 -34.60 -2.14
C ALA A 217 -11.68 -35.97 -1.50
N VAL A 218 -11.89 -36.03 -0.18
CA VAL A 218 -12.20 -37.27 0.55
C VAL A 218 -13.59 -37.79 0.19
N VAL A 219 -14.55 -36.89 -0.02
CA VAL A 219 -15.97 -37.20 -0.27
C VAL A 219 -16.38 -36.98 -1.74
N GLY A 220 -15.42 -36.74 -2.63
CA GLY A 220 -15.69 -36.50 -4.05
C GLY A 220 -16.48 -35.21 -4.35
N MET A 221 -16.47 -34.23 -3.44
CA MET A 221 -17.11 -32.93 -3.67
C MET A 221 -16.27 -32.07 -4.62
N ASP A 222 -16.93 -31.31 -5.51
CA ASP A 222 -16.26 -30.35 -6.37
C ASP A 222 -15.47 -29.30 -5.55
N PRO A 223 -14.16 -29.10 -5.82
CA PRO A 223 -13.33 -28.20 -5.03
C PRO A 223 -13.73 -26.73 -5.18
N ALA A 224 -14.27 -26.32 -6.33
CA ALA A 224 -14.70 -24.93 -6.54
C ALA A 224 -15.95 -24.62 -5.71
N LEU A 225 -16.88 -25.58 -5.61
CA LEU A 225 -18.02 -25.51 -4.69
C LEU A 225 -17.54 -25.47 -3.23
N ALA A 226 -16.68 -26.40 -2.81
CA ALA A 226 -16.20 -26.49 -1.44
C ALA A 226 -15.51 -25.21 -0.94
N ALA A 227 -14.78 -24.52 -1.81
CA ALA A 227 -14.11 -23.26 -1.49
C ALA A 227 -15.10 -22.12 -1.16
N GLN A 228 -16.32 -22.18 -1.70
CA GLN A 228 -17.36 -21.15 -1.54
C GLN A 228 -18.29 -21.41 -0.35
N LEU A 229 -18.37 -22.65 0.14
CA LEU A 229 -19.22 -23.01 1.26
C LEU A 229 -18.67 -22.47 2.59
N THR A 230 -19.58 -22.26 3.55
CA THR A 230 -19.20 -22.10 4.96
C THR A 230 -18.81 -23.45 5.56
N ASP A 231 -18.14 -23.46 6.70
CA ASP A 231 -17.80 -24.71 7.41
C ASP A 231 -19.06 -25.54 7.72
N LYS A 232 -20.16 -24.87 8.10
CA LYS A 232 -21.46 -25.49 8.33
C LYS A 232 -21.99 -26.15 7.06
N ASP A 233 -22.13 -25.37 6.00
CA ASP A 233 -22.76 -25.84 4.76
C ASP A 233 -21.94 -26.95 4.11
N PHE A 234 -20.61 -26.89 4.24
CA PHE A 234 -19.72 -27.96 3.80
C PHE A 234 -20.01 -29.27 4.55
N VAL A 235 -20.11 -29.23 5.88
CA VAL A 235 -20.38 -30.43 6.69
C VAL A 235 -21.80 -30.94 6.47
N GLU A 236 -22.79 -30.04 6.35
CA GLU A 236 -24.17 -30.41 6.06
C GLU A 236 -24.32 -31.05 4.68
N ALA A 237 -23.61 -30.53 3.67
CA ALA A 237 -23.64 -31.09 2.32
C ALA A 237 -23.20 -32.57 2.30
N ILE A 238 -22.27 -32.99 3.17
CA ILE A 238 -21.78 -34.37 3.20
C ILE A 238 -22.90 -35.37 3.46
N TRP A 239 -23.74 -35.11 4.47
CA TRP A 239 -24.81 -36.04 4.84
C TRP A 239 -26.16 -35.73 4.17
N PHE A 240 -26.40 -34.47 3.78
CA PHE A 240 -27.65 -34.09 3.09
C PHE A 240 -27.64 -34.47 1.60
N HIS A 241 -26.49 -34.40 0.94
CA HIS A 241 -26.34 -34.77 -0.47
C HIS A 241 -25.75 -36.17 -0.69
N GLU A 242 -25.69 -36.99 0.37
CA GLU A 242 -25.21 -38.38 0.31
C GLU A 242 -23.81 -38.50 -0.31
N LEU A 243 -22.92 -37.52 -0.04
CA LEU A 243 -21.53 -37.54 -0.50
C LEU A 243 -20.69 -38.60 0.22
N ALA A 244 -21.22 -39.16 1.31
CA ALA A 244 -20.69 -40.33 1.99
C ALA A 244 -21.80 -41.36 2.22
N PRO A 245 -21.52 -42.68 2.13
CA PRO A 245 -22.49 -43.73 2.45
C PRO A 245 -23.05 -43.56 3.87
N ARG A 246 -24.36 -43.79 4.06
CA ARG A 246 -25.02 -43.56 5.37
C ARG A 246 -24.48 -44.43 6.51
N ASP A 247 -23.85 -45.55 6.18
CA ASP A 247 -23.20 -46.47 7.12
C ASP A 247 -21.69 -46.21 7.29
N SER A 248 -21.16 -45.14 6.70
CA SER A 248 -19.77 -44.71 6.85
C SER A 248 -19.53 -43.87 8.11
N GLU A 249 -18.32 -43.95 8.64
CA GLU A 249 -17.82 -43.10 9.71
C GLU A 249 -17.80 -41.64 9.27
N VAL A 250 -17.43 -41.34 8.02
CA VAL A 250 -17.46 -39.97 7.48
C VAL A 250 -18.86 -39.38 7.58
N TYR A 251 -19.89 -40.13 7.16
CA TYR A 251 -21.29 -39.70 7.29
C TYR A 251 -21.67 -39.47 8.75
N TYR A 252 -21.34 -40.41 9.64
CA TYR A 252 -21.70 -40.33 11.06
C TYR A 252 -21.04 -39.13 11.75
N GLN A 253 -19.76 -38.89 11.53
CA GLN A 253 -19.02 -37.77 12.12
C GLN A 253 -19.49 -36.41 11.57
N ALA A 254 -19.78 -36.33 10.27
CA ALA A 254 -20.41 -35.15 9.68
C ALA A 254 -21.78 -34.88 10.32
N TYR A 255 -22.59 -35.93 10.49
CA TYR A 255 -23.89 -35.84 11.15
C TYR A 255 -23.77 -35.52 12.66
N LEU A 256 -22.71 -35.87 13.37
CA LEU A 256 -22.59 -35.50 14.79
C LEU A 256 -22.07 -34.08 15.02
N SER A 257 -21.48 -33.47 13.99
CA SER A 257 -20.92 -32.12 14.10
C SER A 257 -22.02 -31.06 14.06
N ARG A 258 -22.17 -30.30 15.16
CA ARG A 258 -23.27 -29.35 15.40
C ARG A 258 -22.83 -27.94 15.77
N THR A 259 -21.56 -27.74 16.10
CA THR A 259 -21.02 -26.41 16.46
C THR A 259 -19.92 -25.98 15.49
N PRO A 260 -19.62 -24.67 15.41
CA PRO A 260 -18.51 -24.16 14.61
C PRO A 260 -17.18 -24.86 14.89
N GLU A 261 -16.88 -25.15 16.16
CA GLU A 261 -15.66 -25.83 16.58
C GLU A 261 -15.63 -27.28 16.08
N GLN A 262 -16.78 -27.97 16.15
CA GLN A 262 -16.91 -29.34 15.66
C GLN A 262 -16.79 -29.42 14.14
N TRP A 263 -17.44 -28.52 13.40
CA TRP A 263 -17.31 -28.49 11.93
C TRP A 263 -15.87 -28.29 11.51
N ARG A 264 -15.17 -27.36 12.18
CA ARG A 264 -13.77 -27.04 11.87
C ARG A 264 -12.84 -28.20 12.20
N ALA A 265 -12.99 -28.81 13.38
CA ALA A 265 -12.21 -29.99 13.77
C ALA A 265 -12.43 -31.16 12.80
N PHE A 266 -13.67 -31.36 12.37
CA PHE A 266 -14.01 -32.38 11.38
C PHE A 266 -13.38 -32.08 10.01
N ILE A 267 -13.46 -30.86 9.50
CA ILE A 267 -12.84 -30.46 8.22
C ILE A 267 -11.32 -30.59 8.27
N ASP A 268 -10.68 -30.13 9.35
CA ASP A 268 -9.22 -30.07 9.45
C ASP A 268 -8.58 -31.46 9.60
N THR A 269 -9.23 -32.36 10.34
CA THR A 269 -8.65 -33.67 10.70
C THR A 269 -9.67 -34.80 10.69
N GLY A 270 -10.86 -34.60 11.29
CA GLY A 270 -11.81 -35.67 11.54
C GLY A 270 -12.31 -36.41 10.30
N ILE A 271 -12.46 -35.72 9.16
CA ILE A 271 -12.88 -36.34 7.90
C ILE A 271 -11.84 -37.31 7.34
N PHE A 272 -10.55 -37.01 7.53
CA PHE A 272 -9.46 -37.89 7.09
C PHE A 272 -9.35 -39.13 7.97
N ASP A 273 -9.48 -38.95 9.29
CA ASP A 273 -9.49 -40.05 10.25
C ASP A 273 -10.70 -40.97 10.04
N ALA A 274 -11.88 -40.37 9.79
CA ALA A 274 -13.10 -41.11 9.49
C ALA A 274 -12.97 -41.90 8.19
N ALA A 275 -12.46 -41.28 7.11
CA ALA A 275 -12.26 -41.97 5.83
C ALA A 275 -11.21 -43.09 5.92
N ALA A 276 -10.18 -42.93 6.75
CA ALA A 276 -9.22 -44.00 7.02
C ALA A 276 -9.90 -45.19 7.69
N LYS A 277 -10.82 -44.95 8.64
CA LYS A 277 -11.61 -46.00 9.28
C LYS A 277 -12.56 -46.68 8.30
N ASP A 278 -13.22 -45.91 7.43
CA ASP A 278 -14.09 -46.47 6.39
C ASP A 278 -13.35 -47.43 5.45
N LYS A 279 -12.10 -47.10 5.09
CA LYS A 279 -11.24 -48.00 4.30
C LYS A 279 -10.94 -49.31 5.04
N VAL A 280 -10.70 -49.25 6.35
CA VAL A 280 -10.50 -50.45 7.18
C VAL A 280 -11.76 -51.30 7.18
N ASP A 281 -12.91 -50.67 7.37
CA ASP A 281 -14.20 -51.36 7.46
C ASP A 281 -14.58 -52.01 6.12
N ASP A 282 -14.29 -51.38 4.97
CA ASP A 282 -14.44 -52.01 3.66
C ASP A 282 -13.59 -53.28 3.50
N ILE A 283 -12.31 -53.24 3.91
CA ILE A 283 -11.42 -54.41 3.89
C ILE A 283 -12.02 -55.54 4.73
N LYS A 284 -12.50 -55.22 5.94
CA LYS A 284 -13.12 -56.19 6.84
C LYS A 284 -14.38 -56.80 6.24
N VAL A 285 -15.25 -56.00 5.62
CA VAL A 285 -16.48 -56.47 4.98
C VAL A 285 -16.18 -57.38 3.79
N ARG A 286 -15.23 -57.02 2.92
CA ARG A 286 -14.85 -57.86 1.78
C ARG A 286 -14.24 -59.19 2.20
N ALA A 287 -13.39 -59.19 3.23
CA ALA A 287 -12.82 -60.41 3.79
C ALA A 287 -13.91 -61.29 4.43
N ALA A 288 -14.78 -60.70 5.25
CA ALA A 288 -15.91 -61.36 5.89
C ALA A 288 -16.85 -62.05 4.88
N ALA A 289 -17.08 -61.42 3.72
CA ALA A 289 -17.94 -61.96 2.67
C ALA A 289 -17.46 -63.30 2.11
N VAL A 290 -16.15 -63.58 2.13
CA VAL A 290 -15.57 -64.86 1.65
C VAL A 290 -16.13 -66.07 2.40
N VAL A 291 -16.50 -65.88 3.67
CA VAL A 291 -17.04 -66.94 4.56
C VAL A 291 -18.48 -66.65 5.00
N GLY A 292 -19.16 -65.70 4.35
CA GLY A 292 -20.57 -65.38 4.61
C GLY A 292 -20.83 -64.73 5.98
N ILE A 293 -19.89 -63.95 6.50
CA ILE A 293 -20.10 -63.12 7.69
C ILE A 293 -20.86 -61.85 7.29
N ASP A 294 -21.86 -61.45 8.10
CA ASP A 294 -22.63 -60.23 7.90
C ASP A 294 -21.73 -58.97 7.94
N ALA A 295 -21.99 -58.01 7.05
CA ALA A 295 -21.19 -56.81 6.92
C ALA A 295 -21.23 -55.92 8.17
N GLY A 296 -22.40 -55.75 8.79
CA GLY A 296 -22.54 -54.96 10.01
C GLY A 296 -21.75 -55.57 11.17
N TYR A 297 -21.82 -56.90 11.31
CA TYR A 297 -21.04 -57.62 12.31
C TYR A 297 -19.54 -57.54 12.05
N ALA A 298 -19.10 -57.66 10.80
CA ALA A 298 -17.69 -57.56 10.43
C ALA A 298 -17.08 -56.19 10.80
N ARG A 299 -17.80 -55.09 10.53
CA ARG A 299 -17.33 -53.73 10.86
C ARG A 299 -17.10 -53.54 12.36
N TYR A 300 -17.99 -54.05 13.20
CA TYR A 300 -17.88 -53.95 14.66
C TYR A 300 -16.60 -54.61 15.23
N LEU A 301 -16.05 -55.62 14.52
CA LEU A 301 -15.28 -56.66 15.19
C LEU A 301 -13.80 -56.43 15.56
N GLN A 302 -13.08 -55.34 15.36
CA GLN A 302 -11.59 -55.40 15.37
C GLN A 302 -10.99 -56.50 14.44
N GLU A 303 -9.71 -56.42 14.10
CA GLU A 303 -9.14 -57.31 13.07
C GLU A 303 -8.87 -58.73 13.59
N GLY A 304 -8.21 -58.86 14.73
CA GLY A 304 -7.92 -60.18 15.33
C GLY A 304 -9.18 -61.02 15.60
N PRO A 305 -10.23 -60.47 16.27
CA PRO A 305 -11.48 -61.19 16.49
C PRO A 305 -12.21 -61.53 15.18
N LEU A 306 -12.16 -60.66 14.17
CA LEU A 306 -12.72 -60.98 12.85
C LEU A 306 -12.00 -62.17 12.20
N ILE A 307 -10.66 -62.23 12.26
CA ILE A 307 -9.91 -63.36 11.70
C ILE A 307 -10.25 -64.65 12.44
N ARG A 308 -10.48 -64.60 13.76
CA ARG A 308 -10.95 -65.76 14.53
C ARG A 308 -12.33 -66.23 14.06
N GLU A 309 -13.24 -65.31 13.79
CA GLU A 309 -14.55 -65.64 13.25
C GLU A 309 -14.42 -66.27 11.85
N ILE A 310 -13.54 -65.72 11.00
CA ILE A 310 -13.25 -66.27 9.67
C ILE A 310 -12.71 -67.70 9.77
N TRP A 311 -11.72 -67.95 10.64
CA TRP A 311 -11.17 -69.28 10.87
C TRP A 311 -12.23 -70.29 11.33
N THR A 312 -13.14 -69.85 12.22
CA THR A 312 -14.20 -70.69 12.78
C THR A 312 -15.26 -71.06 11.74
N ARG A 313 -15.58 -70.14 10.83
CA ARG A 313 -16.60 -70.34 9.78
C ARG A 313 -16.06 -70.96 8.50
N ALA A 314 -14.75 -70.87 8.26
CA ALA A 314 -14.13 -71.53 7.12
C ALA A 314 -14.34 -73.04 7.18
N LYS A 315 -14.56 -73.66 6.02
CA LYS A 315 -14.73 -75.12 5.94
C LYS A 315 -13.44 -75.81 6.45
N PRO A 316 -13.56 -76.87 7.26
CA PRO A 316 -12.39 -77.59 7.75
C PRO A 316 -11.48 -78.08 6.62
N GLY A 317 -10.19 -77.80 6.73
CA GLY A 317 -9.16 -78.26 5.80
C GLY A 317 -8.97 -77.40 4.56
N THR A 318 -9.62 -76.23 4.46
CA THR A 318 -9.40 -75.31 3.35
C THR A 318 -8.19 -74.39 3.56
N GLU A 319 -7.64 -73.86 2.47
CA GLU A 319 -6.58 -72.86 2.49
C GLU A 319 -7.03 -71.58 3.21
N VAL A 320 -8.30 -71.18 3.08
CA VAL A 320 -8.85 -70.05 3.85
C VAL A 320 -8.73 -70.30 5.35
N GLN A 321 -9.05 -71.52 5.82
CA GLN A 321 -8.93 -71.86 7.23
C GLN A 321 -7.47 -71.87 7.69
N ALA A 322 -6.57 -72.48 6.91
CA ALA A 322 -5.15 -72.56 7.22
C ALA A 322 -4.47 -71.17 7.23
N ALA A 323 -4.83 -70.30 6.28
CA ALA A 323 -4.33 -68.93 6.21
C ALA A 323 -4.82 -68.07 7.38
N ALA A 324 -6.11 -68.17 7.75
CA ALA A 324 -6.65 -67.47 8.91
C ALA A 324 -5.96 -67.92 10.22
N TYR A 325 -5.72 -69.22 10.39
CA TYR A 325 -4.98 -69.74 11.55
C TYR A 325 -3.54 -69.20 11.61
N ARG A 326 -2.82 -69.19 10.48
CA ARG A 326 -1.46 -68.62 10.40
C ARG A 326 -1.44 -67.13 10.78
N ALA A 327 -2.42 -66.35 10.31
CA ALA A 327 -2.55 -64.95 10.68
C ALA A 327 -2.83 -64.76 12.18
N LEU A 328 -3.65 -65.62 12.80
CA LEU A 328 -3.88 -65.54 14.25
C LEU A 328 -2.65 -65.86 15.08
N GLN A 329 -1.90 -66.91 14.71
CA GLN A 329 -0.65 -67.30 15.39
C GLN A 329 0.44 -66.22 15.34
N SER A 330 0.29 -65.29 14.39
CA SER A 330 1.23 -64.22 14.17
C SER A 330 1.15 -63.13 15.25
N GLU A 331 0.01 -63.01 15.94
CA GLU A 331 -0.30 -62.00 16.97
C GLU A 331 0.05 -60.56 16.57
N SER A 332 0.09 -60.27 15.28
CA SER A 332 0.58 -59.00 14.73
C SER A 332 -0.53 -58.29 13.95
N PRO A 333 -0.95 -57.08 14.39
CA PRO A 333 -1.95 -56.29 13.67
C PRO A 333 -1.60 -56.03 12.19
N ALA A 334 -0.32 -55.89 11.86
CA ALA A 334 0.12 -55.70 10.48
C ALA A 334 -0.10 -56.95 9.62
N GLN A 335 0.14 -58.14 10.18
CA GLN A 335 -0.09 -59.41 9.50
C GLN A 335 -1.59 -59.74 9.43
N TRP A 336 -2.36 -59.36 10.45
CA TRP A 336 -3.83 -59.41 10.42
C TRP A 336 -4.38 -58.56 9.27
N ARG A 337 -3.93 -57.30 9.16
CA ARG A 337 -4.30 -56.41 8.06
C ARG A 337 -3.97 -57.01 6.70
N THR A 338 -2.75 -57.52 6.53
CA THR A 338 -2.29 -58.13 5.27
C THR A 338 -3.14 -59.34 4.87
N PHE A 339 -3.49 -60.18 5.85
CA PHE A 339 -4.37 -61.31 5.64
C PHE A 339 -5.77 -60.89 5.17
N LEU A 340 -6.38 -59.92 5.84
CA LEU A 340 -7.71 -59.41 5.48
C LEU A 340 -7.71 -58.71 4.12
N GLU A 341 -6.64 -58.00 3.78
CA GLU A 341 -6.56 -57.23 2.54
C GLU A 341 -6.29 -58.09 1.30
N THR A 342 -5.46 -59.13 1.42
CA THR A 342 -5.02 -59.94 0.26
C THR A 342 -4.94 -61.44 0.52
N GLY A 343 -4.53 -61.85 1.73
CA GLY A 343 -4.26 -63.25 2.05
C GLY A 343 -5.49 -64.15 1.95
N ILE A 344 -6.64 -63.68 2.45
CA ILE A 344 -7.89 -64.44 2.40
C ILE A 344 -8.39 -64.66 0.96
N PHE A 345 -8.23 -63.68 0.07
CA PHE A 345 -8.64 -63.80 -1.32
C PHE A 345 -7.75 -64.75 -2.11
N THR A 346 -6.43 -64.73 -1.82
CA THR A 346 -5.48 -65.67 -2.40
C THR A 346 -5.79 -67.10 -1.97
N ALA A 347 -6.09 -67.30 -0.68
CA ALA A 347 -6.47 -68.60 -0.15
C ALA A 347 -7.81 -69.10 -0.72
N ALA A 348 -8.80 -68.22 -0.83
CA ALA A 348 -10.09 -68.55 -1.44
C ALA A 348 -9.96 -68.90 -2.93
N ALA A 349 -9.03 -68.28 -3.66
CA ALA A 349 -8.74 -68.67 -5.04
C ALA A 349 -8.13 -70.07 -5.12
N ALA A 350 -7.22 -70.42 -4.22
CA ALA A 350 -6.61 -71.74 -4.14
C ALA A 350 -7.61 -72.85 -3.75
N ASP A 351 -8.61 -72.53 -2.92
CA ASP A 351 -9.69 -73.48 -2.60
C ASP A 351 -10.61 -73.81 -3.79
N ASN A 352 -10.60 -72.96 -4.83
CA ASN A 352 -11.42 -73.12 -6.03
C ASN A 352 -10.64 -73.64 -7.25
N SER A 353 -9.32 -73.83 -7.12
CA SER A 353 -8.44 -74.43 -8.15
C SER A 353 -8.27 -75.91 -7.91
#